data_AF-A0A8T0NN85-F1
#
_entry.id   AF-A0A8T0NN85-F1
#
_cell.length_a   1.000
_cell.length_b   1.000
_cell.length_c   1.000
_cell.angle_alpha   90.00
_cell.angle_beta   90.00
_cell.angle_gamma   90.00
#
_symmetry.space_group_name_H-M   'P 1'
#
loop_
_entity.id
_entity.type
_entity.pdbx_description
1 polymer ?
#
loop_
_entity_poly.entity_id
_entity_poly.type
_entity_poly.pdbx_seq_one_letter_code
_entity_poly.pdbx_strand_id
1 'polypeptide(L)'
;MITPMFSEQWCNIKPLPGANRLIKHLRSNGVPTALASNSPRSNVEAKISCHQGWKESFTAIVGGDEVEKGKPSPDIFLEAAKRMNTTPSNCLVIEDSLPGVTAGKAAGMHVIAVPSVPKKTAEFSTADEVINSLLDVKPENWGLPPFKDWIEGTLPIEPWFISGPVIKGFGRGSKVLGIPTANLPAENFSDVVSEHTSGVYFGWAGLSTRGVYKMVMSIGWNPYFDNTEKTVEPWLLHDFGEDFYGEELRLAIVGYIRPEANFPSLESLIERIHEDGRIAEKALDLPMYAQYKDSPYLRNPLQQGSTTDGSQAELNSK
;
A
#
# COMPACT_ATOMS: atom_id res chain seq x y z
N MET A 1 12.67 -28.77 5.44
CA MET A 1 11.20 -28.86 5.52
C MET A 1 10.72 -27.69 6.34
N ILE A 2 9.97 -26.76 5.74
CA ILE A 2 9.24 -25.75 6.51
C ILE A 2 8.08 -26.48 7.18
N THR A 3 7.96 -26.35 8.49
CA THR A 3 6.93 -26.99 9.33
C THR A 3 5.53 -26.70 8.77
N PRO A 4 4.59 -27.69 8.74
CA PRO A 4 3.24 -27.52 8.21
C PRO A 4 2.44 -26.31 8.77
N MET A 5 2.82 -25.79 9.94
CA MET A 5 2.23 -24.57 10.52
C MET A 5 2.34 -23.31 9.64
N PHE A 6 3.38 -23.17 8.80
CA PHE A 6 3.55 -21.94 8.01
C PHE A 6 2.79 -21.96 6.69
N SER A 7 2.48 -23.14 6.13
CA SER A 7 1.75 -23.24 4.85
C SER A 7 0.28 -22.88 4.98
N GLU A 8 -0.33 -23.12 6.15
CA GLU A 8 -1.73 -22.78 6.42
C GLU A 8 -1.98 -21.26 6.42
N GLN A 9 -0.93 -20.46 6.65
CA GLN A 9 -1.01 -19.01 6.66
C GLN A 9 -0.74 -18.36 5.30
N TRP A 10 -0.27 -19.10 4.29
CA TRP A 10 0.13 -18.50 3.01
C TRP A 10 -1.01 -17.77 2.32
N CYS A 11 -2.23 -18.30 2.37
CA CYS A 11 -3.37 -17.65 1.75
C CYS A 11 -3.86 -16.41 2.51
N ASN A 12 -3.35 -16.15 3.73
CA ASN A 12 -3.62 -14.94 4.49
C ASN A 12 -2.57 -13.84 4.23
N ILE A 13 -1.47 -14.16 3.54
CA ILE A 13 -0.42 -13.18 3.24
C ILE A 13 -0.90 -12.29 2.09
N LYS A 14 -0.94 -10.99 2.33
CA LYS A 14 -1.25 -10.01 1.28
C LYS A 14 0.00 -9.68 0.47
N PRO A 15 -0.14 -9.43 -0.84
CA PRO A 15 0.97 -8.94 -1.65
C PRO A 15 1.28 -7.49 -1.30
N LEU A 16 2.50 -7.04 -1.60
CA LEU A 16 2.89 -5.63 -1.42
C LEU A 16 1.90 -4.71 -2.18
N PRO A 17 1.56 -3.53 -1.62
CA PRO A 17 0.70 -2.57 -2.30
C PRO A 17 1.24 -2.23 -3.69
N GLY A 18 0.41 -2.44 -4.72
CA GLY A 18 0.76 -2.24 -6.13
C GLY A 18 1.24 -3.48 -6.88
N ALA A 19 1.52 -4.61 -6.21
CA ALA A 19 2.01 -5.83 -6.88
C ALA A 19 1.01 -6.38 -7.93
N ASN A 20 -0.25 -6.55 -7.54
CA ASN A 20 -1.30 -7.02 -8.46
C ASN A 20 -1.46 -6.09 -9.66
N ARG A 21 -1.41 -4.78 -9.43
CA ARG A 21 -1.48 -3.74 -10.46
C ARG A 21 -0.31 -3.87 -11.44
N LEU A 22 0.91 -3.98 -10.94
CA LEU A 22 2.12 -4.11 -11.75
C LEU A 22 2.12 -5.40 -12.57
N ILE A 23 1.86 -6.56 -11.93
CA ILE A 23 1.84 -7.86 -12.62
C ILE A 23 0.79 -7.87 -13.74
N LYS A 24 -0.43 -7.40 -13.44
CA LYS A 24 -1.51 -7.31 -14.43
C LYS A 24 -1.13 -6.39 -15.59
N HIS A 25 -0.51 -5.25 -15.32
CA HIS A 25 -0.08 -4.27 -16.31
C HIS A 25 1.03 -4.81 -17.21
N LEU A 26 2.06 -5.44 -16.65
CA LEU A 26 3.15 -6.03 -17.44
C LEU A 26 2.61 -7.15 -18.35
N ARG A 27 1.76 -8.02 -17.81
CA ARG A 27 1.11 -9.09 -18.58
C ARG A 27 0.24 -8.55 -19.71
N SER A 28 -0.59 -7.54 -19.46
CA SER A 28 -1.49 -6.99 -20.49
C SER A 28 -0.75 -6.29 -21.63
N ASN A 29 0.49 -5.85 -21.39
CA ASN A 29 1.36 -5.27 -22.39
C ASN A 29 2.36 -6.28 -22.98
N GLY A 30 2.22 -7.58 -22.67
CA GLY A 30 3.07 -8.63 -23.23
C GLY A 30 4.53 -8.58 -22.76
N VAL A 31 4.81 -7.94 -21.62
CA VAL A 31 6.15 -7.92 -21.02
C VAL A 31 6.38 -9.25 -20.29
N PRO A 32 7.38 -10.05 -20.67
CA PRO A 32 7.72 -11.28 -19.97
C PRO A 32 8.19 -10.97 -18.54
N THR A 33 7.71 -11.75 -17.57
CA THR A 33 8.12 -11.61 -16.17
C THR A 33 8.55 -12.95 -15.60
N ALA A 34 9.47 -12.92 -14.64
CA ALA A 34 9.87 -14.09 -13.89
C ALA A 34 9.80 -13.81 -12.38
N LEU A 35 9.52 -14.87 -11.61
CA LEU A 35 9.61 -14.84 -10.16
C LEU A 35 10.80 -15.69 -9.72
N ALA A 36 11.77 -15.06 -9.07
CA ALA A 36 13.00 -15.69 -8.57
C ALA A 36 13.08 -15.57 -7.04
N SER A 37 13.20 -16.69 -6.33
CA SER A 37 13.21 -16.72 -4.85
C SER A 37 14.21 -17.73 -4.30
N ASN A 38 14.90 -17.42 -3.20
CA ASN A 38 15.75 -18.39 -2.48
C ASN A 38 14.95 -19.54 -1.86
N SER A 39 13.61 -19.43 -1.79
CA SER A 39 12.76 -20.53 -1.34
C SER A 39 12.69 -21.64 -2.40
N PRO A 40 12.45 -22.90 -1.99
CA PRO A 40 12.21 -23.99 -2.93
C PRO A 40 11.04 -23.67 -3.88
N ARG A 41 11.15 -24.10 -5.15
CA ARG A 41 10.14 -23.85 -6.18
C ARG A 41 8.73 -24.26 -5.73
N SER A 42 8.60 -25.41 -5.09
CA SER A 42 7.32 -25.93 -4.59
C SER A 42 6.65 -24.99 -3.59
N ASN A 43 7.42 -24.38 -2.67
CA ASN A 43 6.91 -23.42 -1.69
C ASN A 43 6.48 -22.13 -2.38
N VAL A 44 7.25 -21.68 -3.37
CA VAL A 44 6.91 -20.49 -4.17
C VAL A 44 5.59 -20.70 -4.91
N GLU A 45 5.45 -21.82 -5.63
CA GLU A 45 4.23 -22.14 -6.37
C GLU A 45 3.01 -22.29 -5.46
N ALA A 46 3.18 -22.93 -4.30
CA ALA A 46 2.11 -23.06 -3.33
C ALA A 46 1.67 -21.68 -2.78
N LYS A 47 2.61 -20.80 -2.43
CA LYS A 47 2.28 -19.45 -1.95
C LYS A 47 1.54 -18.63 -3.01
N ILE A 48 2.02 -18.59 -4.25
CA ILE A 48 1.37 -17.80 -5.31
C ILE A 48 0.04 -18.40 -5.77
N SER A 49 -0.22 -19.69 -5.51
CA SER A 49 -1.50 -20.33 -5.85
C SER A 49 -2.69 -19.74 -5.08
N CYS A 50 -2.44 -19.11 -3.92
CA CYS A 50 -3.45 -18.37 -3.18
C CYS A 50 -3.82 -17.03 -3.84
N HIS A 51 -3.08 -16.58 -4.85
CA HIS A 51 -3.31 -15.32 -5.55
C HIS A 51 -3.78 -15.54 -6.97
N GLN A 52 -5.01 -15.11 -7.25
CA GLN A 52 -5.65 -15.32 -8.55
C GLN A 52 -4.81 -14.74 -9.70
N GLY A 53 -4.51 -15.59 -10.68
CA GLY A 53 -3.82 -15.20 -11.91
C GLY A 53 -2.30 -15.05 -11.79
N TRP A 54 -1.69 -15.23 -10.61
CA TRP A 54 -0.26 -15.03 -10.42
C TRP A 54 0.57 -16.08 -11.13
N LYS A 55 0.23 -17.37 -10.96
CA LYS A 55 0.99 -18.47 -11.56
C LYS A 55 1.06 -18.34 -13.08
N GLU A 56 -0.02 -17.91 -13.71
CA GLU A 56 -0.15 -17.73 -15.16
C GLU A 56 0.48 -16.43 -15.67
N SER A 57 0.88 -15.52 -14.78
CA SER A 57 1.46 -14.24 -15.15
C SER A 57 2.98 -14.29 -15.32
N PHE A 58 3.64 -15.31 -14.77
CA PHE A 58 5.09 -15.47 -14.86
C PHE A 58 5.47 -16.43 -15.99
N THR A 59 6.31 -15.96 -16.91
CA THR A 59 6.95 -16.78 -17.95
C THR A 59 7.87 -17.83 -17.34
N ALA A 60 8.53 -17.49 -16.23
CA ALA A 60 9.38 -18.40 -15.49
C ALA A 60 9.21 -18.22 -13.98
N ILE A 61 9.27 -19.32 -13.25
CA ILE A 61 9.46 -19.33 -11.80
C ILE A 61 10.79 -20.05 -11.57
N VAL A 62 11.64 -19.52 -10.69
CA VAL A 62 12.93 -20.11 -10.33
C VAL A 62 13.05 -20.15 -8.82
N GLY A 63 13.09 -21.36 -8.26
CA GLY A 63 13.37 -21.61 -6.85
C GLY A 63 14.86 -21.66 -6.55
N GLY A 64 15.22 -21.46 -5.28
CA GLY A 64 16.61 -21.53 -4.82
C GLY A 64 17.20 -22.95 -4.89
N ASP A 65 16.35 -23.97 -4.96
CA ASP A 65 16.69 -25.36 -5.19
C ASP A 65 16.99 -25.69 -6.66
N GLU A 66 16.78 -24.73 -7.58
CA GLU A 66 17.03 -24.88 -9.01
C GLU A 66 18.37 -24.23 -9.46
N VAL A 67 19.17 -23.71 -8.52
CA VAL A 67 20.47 -23.07 -8.79
C VAL A 67 21.56 -23.54 -7.84
N GLU A 68 22.83 -23.41 -8.26
CA GLU A 68 23.98 -23.81 -7.43
C GLU A 68 24.13 -22.92 -6.20
N LYS A 69 23.99 -21.59 -6.38
CA LYS A 69 24.07 -20.62 -5.29
C LYS A 69 22.87 -19.66 -5.32
N GLY A 70 22.12 -19.62 -4.23
CA GLY A 70 21.06 -18.62 -4.04
C GLY A 70 21.62 -17.19 -3.87
N LYS A 71 20.72 -16.21 -3.80
CA LYS A 71 21.03 -14.81 -3.46
C LYS A 71 21.87 -14.78 -2.18
N PRO A 72 22.97 -14.01 -2.11
CA PRO A 72 23.35 -12.90 -3.00
C PRO A 72 24.11 -13.27 -4.28
N SER A 73 24.28 -14.56 -4.62
CA SER A 73 24.85 -14.97 -5.91
C SER A 73 23.89 -14.60 -7.07
N PRO A 74 24.41 -14.26 -8.27
CA PRO A 74 23.57 -13.86 -9.40
C PRO A 74 22.80 -15.01 -10.06
N ASP A 75 23.15 -16.26 -9.73
CA ASP A 75 22.73 -17.48 -10.44
C ASP A 75 21.22 -17.54 -10.67
N ILE A 76 20.42 -17.19 -9.67
CA ILE A 76 18.95 -17.25 -9.76
C ILE A 76 18.37 -16.26 -10.77
N PHE A 77 18.96 -15.06 -10.88
CA PHE A 77 18.53 -14.07 -11.85
C PHE A 77 19.05 -14.40 -13.25
N LEU A 78 20.28 -14.92 -13.37
CA LEU A 78 20.82 -15.39 -14.63
C LEU A 78 20.00 -16.55 -15.21
N GLU A 79 19.59 -17.50 -14.37
CA GLU A 79 18.70 -18.60 -14.76
C GLU A 79 17.30 -18.07 -15.14
N ALA A 80 16.75 -17.10 -14.40
CA ALA A 80 15.48 -16.46 -14.76
C ALA A 80 15.55 -15.77 -16.14
N ALA A 81 16.60 -15.00 -16.42
CA ALA A 81 16.81 -14.35 -17.72
C ALA A 81 16.94 -15.37 -18.85
N LYS A 82 17.69 -16.45 -18.63
CA LYS A 82 17.81 -17.56 -19.58
C LYS A 82 16.46 -18.21 -19.89
N ARG A 83 15.63 -18.50 -18.88
CA ARG A 83 14.27 -19.07 -19.08
C ARG A 83 13.31 -18.12 -19.78
N MET A 84 13.48 -16.81 -19.60
CA MET A 84 12.75 -15.77 -20.35
C MET A 84 13.33 -15.49 -21.74
N ASN A 85 14.43 -16.17 -22.13
CA ASN A 85 15.14 -15.96 -23.39
C ASN A 85 15.56 -14.48 -23.61
N THR A 86 16.10 -13.85 -22.57
CA THR A 86 16.56 -12.46 -22.59
C THR A 86 17.98 -12.32 -22.03
N THR A 87 18.64 -11.20 -22.34
CA THR A 87 19.96 -10.85 -21.80
C THR A 87 19.82 -10.13 -20.46
N PRO A 88 20.69 -10.38 -19.47
CA PRO A 88 20.59 -9.76 -18.14
C PRO A 88 20.52 -8.23 -18.15
N SER A 89 21.26 -7.56 -19.04
CA SER A 89 21.24 -6.10 -19.17
C SER A 89 19.88 -5.51 -19.59
N ASN A 90 18.97 -6.34 -20.12
CA ASN A 90 17.62 -5.94 -20.50
C ASN A 90 16.59 -6.31 -19.42
N CYS A 91 17.03 -6.77 -18.26
CA CYS A 91 16.16 -7.14 -17.15
C CYS A 91 16.11 -6.02 -16.10
N LEU A 92 14.91 -5.84 -15.56
CA LEU A 92 14.64 -5.06 -14.36
C LEU A 92 14.27 -6.02 -13.21
N VAL A 93 15.06 -6.00 -12.15
CA VAL A 93 14.79 -6.72 -10.90
C VAL A 93 14.06 -5.80 -9.94
N ILE A 94 13.00 -6.30 -9.31
CA ILE A 94 12.30 -5.63 -8.22
C ILE A 94 12.46 -6.50 -6.98
N GLU A 95 13.11 -5.97 -5.94
CA GLU A 95 13.54 -6.74 -4.77
C GLU A 95 13.29 -6.01 -3.45
N ASP A 96 12.94 -6.76 -2.41
CA ASP A 96 12.67 -6.22 -1.07
C ASP A 96 13.80 -6.50 -0.06
N SER A 97 14.82 -7.26 -0.48
CA SER A 97 15.89 -7.74 0.38
C SER A 97 17.28 -7.37 -0.12
N LEU A 98 18.20 -7.07 0.80
CA LEU A 98 19.59 -6.73 0.45
C LEU A 98 20.32 -7.87 -0.31
N PRO A 99 20.16 -9.15 0.07
CA PRO A 99 20.73 -10.24 -0.73
C PRO A 99 20.19 -10.26 -2.16
N GLY A 100 18.90 -9.98 -2.35
CA GLY A 100 18.29 -9.93 -3.68
C GLY A 100 18.80 -8.77 -4.52
N VAL A 101 18.89 -7.57 -3.95
CA VAL A 101 19.48 -6.41 -4.64
C VAL A 101 20.93 -6.71 -5.05
N THR A 102 21.73 -7.27 -4.14
CA THR A 102 23.12 -7.63 -4.41
C THR A 102 23.22 -8.64 -5.57
N ALA A 103 22.38 -9.67 -5.57
CA ALA A 103 22.33 -10.66 -6.64
C ALA A 103 21.90 -10.07 -7.99
N GLY A 104 20.92 -9.17 -8.01
CA GLY A 104 20.47 -8.49 -9.24
C GLY A 104 21.57 -7.63 -9.85
N LYS A 105 22.28 -6.85 -9.02
CA LYS A 105 23.44 -6.06 -9.47
C LYS A 105 24.60 -6.95 -9.92
N ALA A 106 24.90 -8.03 -9.21
CA ALA A 106 25.93 -8.99 -9.60
C ALA A 106 25.61 -9.69 -10.92
N ALA A 107 24.32 -9.84 -11.27
CA ALA A 107 23.88 -10.39 -12.55
C ALA A 107 23.97 -9.37 -13.71
N GLY A 108 24.35 -8.12 -13.45
CA GLY A 108 24.41 -7.05 -14.45
C GLY A 108 23.04 -6.52 -14.87
N MET A 109 22.03 -6.65 -14.00
CA MET A 109 20.66 -6.18 -14.22
C MET A 109 20.42 -4.80 -13.58
N HIS A 110 19.38 -4.10 -14.05
CA HIS A 110 18.83 -2.95 -13.33
C HIS A 110 18.03 -3.44 -12.11
N VAL A 111 18.07 -2.69 -11.01
CA VAL A 111 17.42 -3.08 -9.75
C VAL A 111 16.66 -1.91 -9.13
N ILE A 112 15.37 -2.12 -8.87
CA ILE A 112 14.55 -1.29 -7.98
C ILE A 112 14.44 -2.02 -6.64
N ALA A 113 14.81 -1.35 -5.55
CA ALA A 113 14.60 -1.84 -4.20
C ALA A 113 13.23 -1.35 -3.66
N VAL A 114 12.48 -2.24 -3.03
CA VAL A 114 11.22 -1.97 -2.32
C VAL A 114 11.31 -2.52 -0.90
N PRO A 115 12.03 -1.85 0.01
CA PRO A 115 12.36 -2.42 1.32
C PRO A 115 11.12 -2.80 2.13
N SER A 116 11.06 -4.05 2.61
CA SER A 116 9.96 -4.54 3.47
C SER A 116 9.88 -3.82 4.82
N VAL A 117 10.98 -3.21 5.28
CA VAL A 117 11.02 -2.40 6.51
C VAL A 117 11.34 -0.94 6.13
N PRO A 118 10.43 0.00 6.45
CA PRO A 118 10.66 1.42 6.20
C PRO A 118 11.95 1.92 6.88
N LYS A 119 12.60 2.91 6.26
CA LYS A 119 13.82 3.61 6.74
C LYS A 119 15.14 2.83 6.70
N LYS A 120 15.16 1.58 6.21
CA LYS A 120 16.41 0.89 5.84
C LYS A 120 16.91 1.22 4.44
N THR A 121 16.36 2.24 3.80
CA THR A 121 16.66 2.63 2.41
C THR A 121 18.15 2.87 2.15
N ALA A 122 18.90 3.37 3.14
CA ALA A 122 20.35 3.55 3.03
C ALA A 122 21.12 2.23 2.82
N GLU A 123 20.60 1.10 3.31
CA GLU A 123 21.20 -0.22 3.12
C GLU A 123 21.11 -0.68 1.65
N PHE A 124 20.16 -0.13 0.87
CA PHE A 124 19.90 -0.47 -0.53
C PHE A 124 20.62 0.45 -1.53
N SER A 125 21.67 1.15 -1.10
CA SER A 125 22.41 2.14 -1.91
C SER A 125 23.01 1.62 -3.22
N THR A 126 23.11 0.30 -3.40
CA THR A 126 23.57 -0.34 -4.64
C THR A 126 22.46 -0.54 -5.68
N ALA A 127 21.19 -0.41 -5.30
CA ALA A 127 20.07 -0.41 -6.23
C ALA A 127 20.09 0.85 -7.10
N ASP A 128 19.52 0.75 -8.30
CA ASP A 128 19.43 1.87 -9.23
C ASP A 128 18.31 2.86 -8.84
N GLU A 129 17.28 2.37 -8.14
CA GLU A 129 16.23 3.18 -7.52
C GLU A 129 15.73 2.51 -6.23
N VAL A 130 15.35 3.30 -5.23
CA VAL A 130 14.74 2.82 -3.98
C VAL A 130 13.38 3.51 -3.81
N ILE A 131 12.32 2.70 -3.73
CA ILE A 131 10.94 3.17 -3.55
C ILE A 131 10.31 2.53 -2.31
N ASN A 132 9.26 3.14 -1.77
CA ASN A 132 8.58 2.64 -0.57
C ASN A 132 7.44 1.67 -0.91
N SER A 133 6.91 1.72 -2.13
CA SER A 133 5.77 0.92 -2.57
C SER A 133 5.81 0.63 -4.06
N LEU A 134 5.21 -0.48 -4.49
CA LEU A 134 5.01 -0.76 -5.92
C LEU A 134 3.97 0.18 -6.56
N LEU A 135 3.21 0.94 -5.76
CA LEU A 135 2.39 2.06 -6.27
C LEU A 135 3.23 3.18 -6.87
N ASP A 136 4.49 3.33 -6.43
CA ASP A 136 5.38 4.42 -6.84
C ASP A 136 6.22 4.09 -8.07
N VAL A 137 6.18 2.84 -8.56
CA VAL A 137 6.92 2.41 -9.74
C VAL A 137 6.46 3.22 -10.96
N LYS A 138 7.44 3.75 -11.70
CA LYS A 138 7.26 4.37 -13.01
C LYS A 138 7.91 3.50 -14.09
N PRO A 139 7.17 2.57 -14.71
CA PRO A 139 7.74 1.61 -15.65
C PRO A 139 8.50 2.27 -16.80
N GLU A 140 8.05 3.43 -17.26
CA GLU A 140 8.65 4.20 -18.34
C GLU A 140 10.09 4.65 -18.09
N ASN A 141 10.49 4.82 -16.82
CA ASN A 141 11.88 5.14 -16.45
C ASN A 141 12.84 3.99 -16.78
N TRP A 142 12.31 2.79 -16.99
CA TRP A 142 13.05 1.54 -17.21
C TRP A 142 12.78 0.94 -18.60
N GLY A 143 12.24 1.74 -19.53
CA GLY A 143 11.91 1.28 -20.88
C GLY A 143 10.69 0.36 -20.95
N LEU A 144 9.88 0.27 -19.90
CA LEU A 144 8.65 -0.50 -19.87
C LEU A 144 7.43 0.37 -20.23
N PRO A 145 6.32 -0.21 -20.71
CA PRO A 145 5.11 0.54 -21.04
C PRO A 145 4.58 1.32 -19.82
N PRO A 146 4.26 2.63 -19.96
CA PRO A 146 3.77 3.43 -18.84
C PRO A 146 2.39 2.94 -18.39
N PHE A 147 2.10 3.13 -17.11
CA PHE A 147 0.74 2.96 -16.60
C PHE A 147 -0.22 3.97 -17.25
N LYS A 148 -1.48 3.56 -17.44
CA LYS A 148 -2.54 4.39 -18.07
C LYS A 148 -3.78 4.59 -17.19
N ASP A 149 -3.66 4.22 -15.92
CA ASP A 149 -4.74 4.20 -14.93
C ASP A 149 -4.67 5.37 -13.95
N TRP A 150 -3.69 6.26 -14.09
CA TRP A 150 -3.70 7.56 -13.41
C TRP A 150 -4.70 8.48 -14.09
N ILE A 151 -5.56 9.12 -13.29
CA ILE A 151 -6.65 9.98 -13.74
C ILE A 151 -6.51 11.30 -13.00
N GLU A 152 -6.26 12.40 -13.71
CA GLU A 152 -6.23 13.74 -13.11
C GLU A 152 -5.28 13.85 -11.90
N GLY A 153 -4.13 13.16 -11.94
CA GLY A 153 -3.15 13.18 -10.85
C GLY A 153 -3.45 12.24 -9.69
N THR A 154 -4.44 11.35 -9.83
CA THR A 154 -4.76 10.34 -8.82
C THR A 154 -4.69 8.92 -9.37
N LEU A 155 -4.46 7.97 -8.48
CA LEU A 155 -4.51 6.54 -8.75
C LEU A 155 -5.74 5.94 -8.04
N PRO A 156 -6.72 5.39 -8.78
CA PRO A 156 -7.79 4.59 -8.18
C PRO A 156 -7.21 3.39 -7.43
N ILE A 157 -7.72 3.14 -6.22
CA ILE A 157 -7.37 1.94 -5.43
C ILE A 157 -8.64 1.18 -5.06
N GLU A 158 -8.49 -0.05 -4.59
CA GLU A 158 -9.59 -0.76 -3.95
C GLU A 158 -10.00 0.01 -2.69
N PRO A 159 -11.28 0.43 -2.57
CA PRO A 159 -11.69 1.24 -1.44
C PRO A 159 -11.56 0.50 -0.12
N TRP A 160 -11.11 1.21 0.90
CA TRP A 160 -11.01 0.70 2.26
C TRP A 160 -11.50 1.74 3.25
N PHE A 161 -11.82 1.28 4.45
CA PHE A 161 -12.63 2.03 5.40
C PHE A 161 -12.03 1.95 6.81
N ILE A 162 -11.98 3.08 7.50
CA ILE A 162 -11.58 3.18 8.90
C ILE A 162 -12.46 4.19 9.62
N SER A 163 -12.63 4.02 10.94
CA SER A 163 -13.33 4.99 11.76
C SER A 163 -12.72 5.10 13.15
N GLY A 164 -13.05 6.20 13.82
CA GLY A 164 -12.78 6.38 15.23
C GLY A 164 -13.15 7.78 15.71
N PRO A 165 -13.03 8.02 17.02
CA PRO A 165 -13.25 9.33 17.59
C PRO A 165 -12.13 10.28 17.17
N VAL A 166 -12.47 11.53 16.84
CA VAL A 166 -11.47 12.56 16.56
C VAL A 166 -10.74 12.94 17.85
N ILE A 167 -9.42 12.73 17.87
CA ILE A 167 -8.56 13.05 19.02
C ILE A 167 -7.70 14.29 18.75
N LYS A 168 -7.17 14.88 19.82
CA LYS A 168 -6.16 15.95 19.70
C LYS A 168 -4.86 15.36 19.17
N GLY A 169 -4.32 15.95 18.11
CA GLY A 169 -2.99 15.60 17.59
C GLY A 169 -1.85 16.20 18.41
N PHE A 170 -0.62 16.04 17.92
CA PHE A 170 0.63 16.45 18.60
C PHE A 170 0.96 17.95 18.49
N GLY A 171 -0.04 18.82 18.30
CA GLY A 171 0.15 20.27 18.39
C GLY A 171 1.04 20.91 17.31
N ARG A 172 1.16 20.32 16.12
CA ARG A 172 2.01 20.84 15.01
C ARG A 172 1.52 22.14 14.34
N GLY A 173 0.50 22.80 14.91
CA GLY A 173 0.01 24.09 14.40
C GLY A 173 -0.68 24.00 13.03
N SER A 174 -1.12 22.83 12.57
CA SER A 174 -1.73 22.64 11.25
C SER A 174 -2.93 23.57 10.97
N LYS A 175 -3.71 23.89 12.00
CA LYS A 175 -4.73 24.95 11.96
C LYS A 175 -4.19 26.35 11.64
N VAL A 176 -3.05 26.73 12.22
CA VAL A 176 -2.38 28.02 11.95
C VAL A 176 -1.90 28.07 10.49
N LEU A 177 -1.65 26.91 9.89
CA LEU A 177 -1.27 26.76 8.49
C LEU A 177 -2.47 26.64 7.54
N GLY A 178 -3.72 26.78 8.03
CA GLY A 178 -4.93 26.66 7.21
C GLY A 178 -5.30 25.23 6.80
N ILE A 179 -4.72 24.21 7.44
CA ILE A 179 -4.88 22.78 7.11
C ILE A 179 -5.28 22.02 8.39
N PRO A 180 -6.51 22.19 8.90
CA PRO A 180 -6.95 21.48 10.11
C PRO A 180 -7.01 19.96 9.87
N THR A 181 -6.14 19.20 10.52
CA THR A 181 -6.13 17.73 10.46
C THR A 181 -6.83 17.10 11.67
N ALA A 182 -7.80 16.21 11.41
CA ALA A 182 -8.50 15.45 12.43
C ALA A 182 -7.76 14.15 12.72
N ASN A 183 -7.15 14.00 13.90
CA ASN A 183 -6.37 12.80 14.20
C ASN A 183 -7.29 11.67 14.65
N LEU A 184 -6.95 10.44 14.27
CA LEU A 184 -7.64 9.22 14.70
C LEU A 184 -6.69 8.32 15.51
N PRO A 185 -7.16 7.61 16.56
CA PRO A 185 -6.33 6.69 17.33
C PRO A 185 -5.98 5.45 16.50
N ALA A 186 -4.69 5.25 16.21
CA ALA A 186 -4.21 4.19 15.32
C ALA A 186 -4.55 2.77 15.82
N GLU A 187 -4.63 2.57 17.14
CA GLU A 187 -4.93 1.27 17.78
C GLU A 187 -6.24 0.65 17.26
N ASN A 188 -7.22 1.46 16.83
CA ASN A 188 -8.52 0.97 16.37
C ASN A 188 -8.49 0.32 14.98
N PHE A 189 -7.45 0.59 14.19
CA PHE A 189 -7.38 0.17 12.78
C PHE A 189 -5.93 -0.10 12.33
N SER A 190 -5.06 -0.45 13.29
CA SER A 190 -3.63 -0.68 13.06
C SER A 190 -3.39 -1.77 12.03
N ASP A 191 -4.14 -2.88 12.10
CA ASP A 191 -4.10 -3.97 11.13
C ASP A 191 -4.39 -3.45 9.70
N VAL A 192 -5.46 -2.67 9.54
CA VAL A 192 -5.86 -2.13 8.23
C VAL A 192 -4.81 -1.16 7.69
N VAL A 193 -4.33 -0.22 8.51
CA VAL A 193 -3.36 0.80 8.06
C VAL A 193 -1.97 0.19 7.83
N SER A 194 -1.61 -0.87 8.54
CA SER A 194 -0.34 -1.57 8.35
C SER A 194 -0.18 -2.10 6.93
N GLU A 195 -1.28 -2.54 6.30
CA GLU A 195 -1.34 -3.09 4.95
C GLU A 195 -1.18 -2.04 3.83
N HIS A 196 -1.37 -0.75 4.14
CA HIS A 196 -1.34 0.33 3.16
C HIS A 196 -0.02 1.08 3.21
N THR A 197 0.55 1.45 2.07
CA THR A 197 1.81 2.23 2.07
C THR A 197 1.60 3.62 2.68
N SER A 198 2.64 4.16 3.31
CA SER A 198 2.67 5.59 3.64
C SER A 198 2.56 6.44 2.38
N GLY A 199 1.97 7.63 2.51
CA GLY A 199 1.73 8.55 1.41
C GLY A 199 0.45 9.37 1.60
N VAL A 200 0.03 10.03 0.53
CA VAL A 200 -1.15 10.89 0.49
C VAL A 200 -2.27 10.20 -0.26
N TYR A 201 -3.42 10.12 0.38
CA TYR A 201 -4.66 9.50 -0.10
C TYR A 201 -5.80 10.51 -0.10
N PHE A 202 -6.91 10.14 -0.71
CA PHE A 202 -8.12 10.96 -0.71
C PHE A 202 -9.38 10.11 -0.69
N GLY A 203 -10.50 10.75 -0.36
CA GLY A 203 -11.77 10.07 -0.25
C GLY A 203 -12.86 10.89 0.41
N TRP A 204 -13.75 10.21 1.11
CA TRP A 204 -14.90 10.80 1.77
C TRP A 204 -14.82 10.62 3.27
N ALA A 205 -15.24 11.63 4.01
CA ALA A 205 -15.28 11.68 5.45
C ALA A 205 -16.72 11.89 5.92
N GLY A 206 -17.25 10.96 6.70
CA GLY A 206 -18.56 11.06 7.34
C GLY A 206 -18.40 11.44 8.81
N LEU A 207 -19.03 12.54 9.20
CA LEU A 207 -19.18 12.97 10.59
C LEU A 207 -20.61 12.71 11.02
N SER A 208 -20.76 12.03 12.18
CA SER A 208 -22.05 11.52 12.63
C SER A 208 -23.12 12.61 12.82
N THR A 209 -22.73 13.85 13.10
CA THR A 209 -23.66 14.97 13.34
C THR A 209 -23.62 16.05 12.25
N ARG A 210 -22.63 16.01 11.35
CA ARG A 210 -22.35 17.11 10.40
C ARG A 210 -22.52 16.72 8.93
N GLY A 211 -22.51 15.43 8.61
CA GLY A 211 -22.70 14.94 7.24
C GLY A 211 -21.42 14.44 6.59
N VAL A 212 -21.37 14.46 5.25
CA VAL A 212 -20.29 13.84 4.46
C VAL A 212 -19.52 14.90 3.68
N TYR A 213 -18.20 14.86 3.79
CA TYR A 213 -17.25 15.83 3.23
C TYR A 213 -16.20 15.14 2.38
N LYS A 214 -15.63 15.87 1.41
CA LYS A 214 -14.41 15.46 0.72
C LYS A 214 -13.23 15.54 1.69
N MET A 215 -12.25 14.65 1.56
CA MET A 215 -11.04 14.71 2.36
C MET A 215 -9.80 14.36 1.54
N VAL A 216 -8.67 14.89 2.01
CA VAL A 216 -7.31 14.43 1.68
C VAL A 216 -6.68 13.93 2.98
N MET A 217 -5.83 12.91 2.92
CA MET A 217 -5.34 12.23 4.11
C MET A 217 -3.89 11.81 3.95
N SER A 218 -3.08 12.10 4.98
CA SER A 218 -1.72 11.59 5.08
C SER A 218 -1.69 10.30 5.90
N ILE A 219 -0.95 9.30 5.43
CA ILE A 219 -0.53 8.13 6.21
C ILE A 219 0.99 8.20 6.33
N GLY A 220 1.51 8.20 7.56
CA GLY A 220 2.95 8.27 7.83
C GLY A 220 3.34 7.48 9.08
N TRP A 221 4.63 7.39 9.37
CA TRP A 221 5.14 6.70 10.56
C TRP A 221 5.21 7.63 11.76
N ASN A 222 4.83 7.14 12.95
CA ASN A 222 4.90 7.92 14.18
C ASN A 222 6.31 7.91 14.81
N PRO A 223 7.04 9.04 14.84
CA PRO A 223 8.38 9.08 15.43
C PRO A 223 8.40 8.86 16.95
N TYR A 224 7.28 9.10 17.65
CA TYR A 224 7.17 8.99 19.11
C TYR A 224 6.98 7.55 19.60
N PHE A 225 6.63 6.62 18.71
CA PHE A 225 6.43 5.21 19.01
C PHE A 225 7.45 4.36 18.24
N ASP A 226 8.72 4.77 18.26
CA ASP A 226 9.83 4.11 17.54
C ASP A 226 9.57 3.79 16.05
N ASN A 227 8.58 4.44 15.43
CA ASN A 227 8.05 4.11 14.11
C ASN A 227 7.55 2.66 13.99
N THR A 228 6.96 2.09 15.04
CA THR A 228 6.26 0.80 14.96
C THR A 228 4.84 0.94 14.45
N GLU A 229 4.25 2.13 14.57
CA GLU A 229 2.86 2.41 14.18
C GLU A 229 2.76 3.55 13.17
N LYS A 230 1.78 3.42 12.27
CA LYS A 230 1.41 4.46 11.32
C LYS A 230 0.34 5.38 11.92
N THR A 231 0.45 6.67 11.62
CA THR A 231 -0.54 7.70 11.92
C THR A 231 -1.35 8.04 10.68
N VAL A 232 -2.61 8.40 10.92
CA VAL A 232 -3.54 8.82 9.88
C VAL A 232 -4.04 10.22 10.20
N GLU A 233 -3.85 11.14 9.25
CA GLU A 233 -4.15 12.57 9.42
C GLU A 233 -5.02 13.08 8.26
N PRO A 234 -6.35 12.88 8.30
CA PRO A 234 -7.28 13.45 7.34
C PRO A 234 -7.44 14.97 7.55
N TRP A 235 -7.39 15.71 6.45
CA TRP A 235 -7.90 17.07 6.33
C TRP A 235 -9.22 17.01 5.55
N LEU A 236 -10.32 17.36 6.23
CA LEU A 236 -11.62 17.53 5.59
C LEU A 236 -11.60 18.86 4.84
N LEU A 237 -11.93 18.82 3.54
CA LEU A 237 -11.92 19.98 2.65
C LEU A 237 -13.16 20.85 2.89
N HIS A 238 -13.28 21.35 4.11
CA HIS A 238 -14.37 22.17 4.60
C HIS A 238 -13.93 23.03 5.79
N ASP A 239 -14.42 24.26 5.83
CA ASP A 239 -14.17 25.19 6.94
C ASP A 239 -15.21 24.99 8.04
N PHE A 240 -14.77 24.43 9.17
CA PHE A 240 -15.61 24.30 10.36
C PHE A 240 -15.43 25.51 11.28
N GLY A 241 -16.54 26.05 11.78
CA GLY A 241 -16.54 27.15 12.75
C GLY A 241 -16.12 26.75 14.17
N GLU A 242 -16.06 25.45 14.45
CA GLU A 242 -15.75 24.88 15.76
C GLU A 242 -15.07 23.52 15.65
N ASP A 243 -14.46 23.08 16.75
CA ASP A 243 -13.81 21.77 16.84
C ASP A 243 -14.83 20.67 17.08
N PHE A 244 -14.54 19.48 16.56
CA PHE A 244 -15.37 18.29 16.68
C PHE A 244 -14.62 17.13 17.34
N TYR A 245 -13.79 17.42 18.35
CA TYR A 245 -13.13 16.38 19.14
C TYR A 245 -14.14 15.46 19.81
N GLY A 246 -13.85 14.16 19.81
CA GLY A 246 -14.73 13.11 20.33
C GLY A 246 -15.86 12.71 19.38
N GLU A 247 -16.12 13.47 18.31
CA GLU A 247 -17.09 13.05 17.29
C GLU A 247 -16.53 11.85 16.51
N GLU A 248 -17.40 10.89 16.22
CA GLU A 248 -17.04 9.72 15.41
C GLU A 248 -16.89 10.14 13.94
N LEU A 249 -15.66 9.98 13.44
CA LEU A 249 -15.28 10.24 12.05
C LEU A 249 -15.08 8.90 11.32
N ARG A 250 -15.73 8.77 10.17
CA ARG A 250 -15.66 7.59 9.28
C ARG A 250 -15.04 7.98 7.96
N LEU A 251 -14.04 7.24 7.51
CA LEU A 251 -13.31 7.52 6.29
C LEU A 251 -13.55 6.40 5.27
N ALA A 252 -13.89 6.79 4.05
CA ALA A 252 -13.88 5.94 2.87
C ALA A 252 -12.73 6.40 1.98
N ILE A 253 -11.64 5.63 1.94
CA ILE A 253 -10.46 5.95 1.16
C ILE A 253 -10.64 5.31 -0.22
N VAL A 254 -10.54 6.09 -1.29
CA VAL A 254 -10.91 5.64 -2.65
C VAL A 254 -9.79 5.81 -3.67
N GLY A 255 -8.71 6.50 -3.30
CA GLY A 255 -7.57 6.68 -4.19
C GLY A 255 -6.32 7.18 -3.49
N TYR A 256 -5.22 7.11 -4.23
CA TYR A 256 -3.88 7.52 -3.85
C TYR A 256 -3.44 8.71 -4.71
N ILE A 257 -2.67 9.64 -4.14
CA ILE A 257 -2.14 10.82 -4.86
C ILE A 257 -0.64 10.68 -5.07
N ARG A 258 0.13 10.41 -4.00
CA ARG A 258 1.59 10.39 -4.08
C ARG A 258 2.25 9.77 -2.83
N PRO A 259 3.54 9.40 -2.92
CA PRO A 259 4.31 9.00 -1.74
C PRO A 259 4.60 10.20 -0.81
N GLU A 260 5.09 9.88 0.39
CA GLU A 260 5.73 10.85 1.26
C GLU A 260 6.93 11.50 0.55
N ALA A 261 7.15 12.78 0.80
CA ALA A 261 8.24 13.55 0.20
C ALA A 261 8.89 14.44 1.25
N ASN A 262 10.19 14.66 1.10
CA ASN A 262 10.91 15.66 1.87
C ASN A 262 10.76 17.03 1.20
N PHE A 263 10.54 18.07 1.99
CA PHE A 263 10.35 19.42 1.51
C PHE A 263 11.49 20.33 1.99
N PRO A 264 12.05 21.18 1.11
CA PRO A 264 13.14 22.09 1.47
C PRO A 264 12.71 23.19 2.45
N SER A 265 11.41 23.50 2.53
CA SER A 265 10.85 24.52 3.41
C SER A 265 9.43 24.19 3.86
N LEU A 266 8.99 24.79 4.97
CA LEU A 266 7.61 24.72 5.44
C LEU A 266 6.62 25.25 4.38
N GLU A 267 7.00 26.31 3.68
CA GLU A 267 6.18 26.94 2.63
C GLU A 267 5.93 25.97 1.46
N SER A 268 6.97 25.30 0.98
CA SER A 268 6.84 24.27 -0.07
C SER A 268 6.01 23.04 0.37
N LEU A 269 6.05 22.71 1.67
CA LEU A 269 5.18 21.68 2.24
C LEU A 269 3.72 22.12 2.22
N ILE A 270 3.42 23.35 2.67
CA ILE A 270 2.07 23.91 2.69
C ILE A 270 1.50 24.01 1.28
N GLU A 271 2.25 24.57 0.34
CA GLU A 271 1.87 24.64 -1.08
C GLU A 271 1.52 23.27 -1.63
N ARG A 272 2.33 22.26 -1.29
CA ARG A 272 2.09 20.89 -1.74
C ARG A 272 0.82 20.29 -1.12
N ILE A 273 0.55 20.53 0.16
CA ILE A 273 -0.67 20.04 0.81
C ILE A 273 -1.91 20.68 0.18
N HIS A 274 -1.88 21.98 -0.10
CA HIS A 274 -2.98 22.65 -0.81
C HIS A 274 -3.16 22.14 -2.24
N GLU A 275 -2.07 21.82 -2.96
CA GLU A 275 -2.17 21.16 -4.26
C GLU A 275 -2.83 19.78 -4.13
N ASP A 276 -2.42 18.96 -3.16
CA ASP A 276 -3.01 17.64 -2.92
C ASP A 276 -4.51 17.76 -2.58
N GLY A 277 -4.91 18.80 -1.82
CA GLY A 277 -6.31 19.13 -1.55
C GLY A 277 -7.10 19.51 -2.82
N ARG A 278 -6.52 20.33 -3.70
CA ARG A 278 -7.14 20.70 -5.00
C ARG A 278 -7.28 19.48 -5.93
N ILE A 279 -6.28 18.60 -5.97
CA ILE A 279 -6.34 17.34 -6.73
C ILE A 279 -7.47 16.45 -6.19
N ALA A 280 -7.52 16.23 -4.87
CA ALA A 280 -8.57 15.45 -4.22
C ALA A 280 -9.96 16.02 -4.49
N GLU A 281 -10.12 17.34 -4.36
CA GLU A 281 -11.39 18.02 -4.58
C GLU A 281 -11.94 17.77 -5.99
N LYS A 282 -11.10 18.00 -7.01
CA LYS A 282 -11.46 17.78 -8.42
C LYS A 282 -11.71 16.30 -8.70
N ALA A 283 -10.86 15.41 -8.21
CA ALA A 283 -10.98 13.98 -8.44
C ALA A 283 -12.29 13.43 -7.86
N LEU A 284 -12.70 13.83 -6.66
CA LEU A 284 -13.90 13.32 -5.99
C LEU A 284 -15.21 13.66 -6.71
N ASP A 285 -15.21 14.58 -7.66
CA ASP A 285 -16.37 14.86 -8.52
C ASP A 285 -16.49 13.90 -9.72
N LEU A 286 -15.45 13.12 -10.03
CA LEU A 286 -15.52 12.10 -11.08
C LEU A 286 -16.45 10.96 -10.65
N PRO A 287 -17.32 10.43 -11.55
CA PRO A 287 -18.33 9.44 -11.19
C PRO A 287 -17.81 8.22 -10.44
N MET A 288 -16.62 7.73 -10.80
CA MET A 288 -15.98 6.58 -10.17
C MET A 288 -15.63 6.78 -8.69
N TYR A 289 -15.42 8.02 -8.26
CA TYR A 289 -15.12 8.37 -6.87
C TYR A 289 -16.35 8.95 -6.16
N ALA A 290 -17.17 9.72 -6.88
CA ALA A 290 -18.39 10.33 -6.38
C ALA A 290 -19.40 9.31 -5.84
N GLN A 291 -19.47 8.12 -6.45
CA GLN A 291 -20.36 7.03 -5.99
C GLN A 291 -20.16 6.65 -4.52
N TYR A 292 -18.97 6.88 -3.94
CA TYR A 292 -18.68 6.54 -2.54
C TYR A 292 -19.21 7.58 -1.54
N LYS A 293 -19.62 8.77 -1.98
CA LYS A 293 -20.22 9.80 -1.13
C LYS A 293 -21.48 9.31 -0.41
N ASP A 294 -22.27 8.49 -1.10
CA ASP A 294 -23.52 7.94 -0.61
C ASP A 294 -23.34 6.58 0.09
N SER A 295 -22.10 6.16 0.35
CA SER A 295 -21.81 4.92 1.06
C SER A 295 -22.54 4.88 2.42
N PRO A 296 -23.31 3.82 2.72
CA PRO A 296 -23.98 3.67 4.02
C PRO A 296 -23.00 3.71 5.19
N TYR A 297 -21.74 3.29 4.97
CA TYR A 297 -20.67 3.34 5.96
C TYR A 297 -20.46 4.76 6.50
N LEU A 298 -20.55 5.79 5.65
CA LEU A 298 -20.30 7.18 6.03
C LEU A 298 -21.44 7.79 6.86
N ARG A 299 -22.63 7.18 6.86
CA ARG A 299 -23.84 7.75 7.47
C ARG A 299 -24.31 6.98 8.70
N ASN A 300 -24.14 5.66 8.73
CA ASN A 300 -24.69 4.83 9.80
C ASN A 300 -23.71 4.71 10.98
N PRO A 301 -24.17 4.93 12.23
CA PRO A 301 -23.53 4.32 13.38
C PRO A 301 -23.44 2.82 13.12
N LEU A 302 -22.23 2.27 13.09
CA LEU A 302 -22.07 0.81 13.11
C LEU A 302 -22.85 0.31 14.33
N GLN A 303 -23.86 -0.53 14.09
CA GLN A 303 -24.31 -1.44 15.13
C GLN A 303 -23.07 -2.24 15.53
N GLN A 304 -22.57 -2.01 16.73
CA GLN A 304 -21.55 -2.85 17.33
C GLN A 304 -22.02 -4.30 17.19
N GLY A 305 -21.15 -5.16 16.69
CA GLY A 305 -21.42 -6.59 16.60
C GLY A 305 -21.92 -7.08 17.95
N SER A 306 -23.12 -7.67 17.94
CA SER A 306 -23.67 -8.35 19.10
C SER A 306 -22.77 -9.53 19.45
N THR A 307 -21.86 -9.32 20.39
CA THR A 307 -21.42 -10.38 21.29
C THR A 307 -22.61 -10.73 22.17
N THR A 308 -23.39 -11.74 21.79
CA THR A 308 -24.15 -12.52 22.77
C THR A 308 -23.31 -13.73 23.11
N ASP A 309 -22.61 -13.59 24.24
CA ASP A 309 -22.06 -14.68 25.03
C ASP A 309 -23.17 -15.67 25.39
N GLY A 310 -22.82 -16.95 25.43
CA GLY A 310 -23.75 -18.03 25.68
C GLY A 310 -24.18 -18.13 27.15
N SER A 311 -25.42 -18.55 27.36
CA SER A 311 -25.78 -19.36 28.53
C SER A 311 -26.94 -20.30 28.17
N GLN A 312 -26.72 -21.58 28.46
CA GLN A 312 -27.54 -22.76 28.23
C GLN A 312 -28.96 -22.67 28.83
N ALA A 313 -29.91 -23.37 28.20
CA ALA A 313 -30.81 -24.30 28.91
C ALA A 313 -31.49 -25.26 27.92
N GLU A 314 -31.44 -26.54 28.27
CA GLU A 314 -32.14 -27.68 27.67
C GLU A 314 -33.67 -27.49 27.67
N LEU A 315 -34.37 -28.14 26.71
CA LEU A 315 -35.40 -29.17 26.93
C LEU A 315 -36.49 -29.20 25.83
N ASN A 316 -36.72 -30.44 25.37
CA ASN A 316 -38.00 -31.04 24.96
C ASN A 316 -38.50 -31.00 23.49
N SER A 317 -38.32 -32.17 22.86
CA SER A 317 -39.35 -33.05 22.25
C SER A 317 -40.24 -32.53 21.11
N LYS A 318 -39.98 -33.01 19.90
CA LYS A 318 -40.71 -34.11 19.22
C LYS A 318 -40.14 -34.35 17.83
#